data_AF-A0A0L0MJZ3-F1
#
_entry.id   AF-A0A0L0MJZ3-F1
#
_cell.length_a   1.000
_cell.length_b   1.000
_cell.length_c   1.000
_cell.angle_alpha   90.00
_cell.angle_beta   90.00
_cell.angle_gamma   90.00
#
_symmetry.space_group_name_H-M   'P 1'
#
loop_
_entity.id
_entity.type
_entity.pdbx_description
1 polymer ?
#
loop_
_entity_poly.entity_id
_entity_poly.type
_entity_poly.pdbx_seq_one_letter_code
_entity_poly.pdbx_strand_id
1 'polypeptide(L)'
;MFKIKNNLLLLNIFVLVFLGLLLINNNQKVMAAPNEEFVGDMRIVNVTVSNMDILKNHETFKQYFDFTLTGPRYNGNIAEFAIMWKIKNPPRYLLGVFFDNGTRDDEDDKYMLEELKQMGNGAKNMYIFWQAI
;
A
#
# COMPACT_ATOMS: atom_id res chain seq x y z
N MET A 1 -18.40 -26.79 28.15
CA MET A 1 -17.12 -26.96 27.44
C MET A 1 -17.21 -26.17 26.13
N PHE A 2 -16.86 -24.89 26.16
CA PHE A 2 -16.94 -24.02 24.99
C PHE A 2 -15.67 -24.18 24.13
N LYS A 3 -15.85 -24.65 22.90
CA LYS A 3 -14.79 -24.77 21.89
C LYS A 3 -14.42 -23.36 21.41
N ILE A 4 -13.25 -22.88 21.80
CA ILE A 4 -12.60 -21.73 21.17
C ILE A 4 -11.82 -22.27 19.96
N LYS A 5 -12.39 -22.13 18.76
CA LYS A 5 -11.69 -22.32 17.48
C LYS A 5 -12.11 -21.22 16.53
N ASN A 6 -11.39 -20.10 16.56
CA ASN A 6 -11.15 -19.25 15.36
C ASN A 6 -10.30 -18.00 15.61
N ASN A 7 -9.90 -17.68 16.85
CA ASN A 7 -9.14 -16.44 17.09
C ASN A 7 -7.65 -16.51 16.70
N LEU A 8 -7.10 -17.69 16.40
CA LEU A 8 -5.67 -17.82 16.08
C LEU A 8 -5.31 -17.33 14.66
N LEU A 9 -6.25 -17.39 13.71
CA LEU A 9 -6.04 -16.96 12.33
C LEU A 9 -6.12 -15.43 12.17
N LEU A 10 -7.01 -14.77 12.92
CA LEU A 10 -7.12 -13.31 12.95
C LEU A 10 -5.94 -12.65 13.69
N LEU A 11 -5.39 -13.31 14.72
CA LEU A 11 -4.24 -12.79 15.45
C LEU A 11 -2.97 -12.75 14.58
N ASN A 12 -2.81 -13.69 13.64
CA ASN A 12 -1.65 -13.72 12.75
C ASN A 12 -1.66 -12.60 11.70
N ILE A 13 -2.83 -12.20 11.18
CA ILE A 13 -2.89 -11.17 10.12
C ILE A 13 -2.55 -9.79 10.69
N PHE A 14 -3.06 -9.43 11.88
CA PHE A 14 -2.75 -8.14 12.49
C PHE A 14 -1.30 -8.01 12.93
N VAL A 15 -0.68 -9.10 13.40
CA VAL A 15 0.73 -9.10 13.79
C VAL A 15 1.65 -9.07 12.57
N LEU A 16 1.28 -9.73 11.44
CA LEU A 16 2.09 -9.74 10.22
C LEU A 16 2.12 -8.39 9.49
N VAL A 17 1.03 -7.59 9.50
CA VAL A 17 1.05 -6.25 8.89
C VAL A 17 1.88 -5.26 9.71
N PHE A 18 1.82 -5.37 11.05
CA PHE A 18 2.62 -4.49 11.93
C PHE A 18 4.12 -4.87 11.99
N LEU A 19 4.46 -6.16 11.86
CA LEU A 19 5.86 -6.63 11.88
C LEU A 19 6.51 -6.67 10.49
N GLY A 20 5.72 -6.89 9.42
CA GLY A 20 6.23 -7.09 8.06
C GLY A 20 6.93 -5.87 7.47
N LEU A 21 6.58 -4.66 7.91
CA LEU A 21 7.27 -3.43 7.51
C LEU A 21 8.48 -3.09 8.40
N LEU A 22 8.62 -3.73 9.58
CA LEU A 22 9.69 -3.44 10.52
C LEU A 22 10.92 -4.36 10.35
N LEU A 23 10.80 -5.47 9.60
CA LEU A 23 11.85 -6.50 9.50
C LEU A 23 12.00 -7.11 8.09
N ILE A 24 12.17 -6.30 7.03
CA ILE A 24 12.81 -6.80 5.80
C ILE A 24 14.33 -6.74 6.01
N ASN A 25 14.85 -7.76 6.69
CA ASN A 25 16.26 -7.91 7.02
C ASN A 25 16.92 -8.88 6.04
N ASN A 26 17.45 -8.35 4.93
CA ASN A 26 18.80 -8.63 4.42
C ASN A 26 18.97 -8.02 3.00
N ASN A 27 19.88 -7.06 2.90
CA ASN A 27 20.43 -6.43 1.69
C ASN A 27 19.58 -5.45 0.86
N GLN A 28 18.32 -5.19 1.20
CA GLN A 28 17.54 -4.13 0.54
C GLN A 28 16.83 -3.27 1.59
N LYS A 29 17.37 -2.06 1.82
CA LYS A 29 16.86 -1.13 2.83
C LYS A 29 15.46 -0.65 2.42
N VAL A 30 14.43 -1.21 3.06
CA VAL A 30 13.10 -0.61 3.09
C VAL A 30 13.04 0.21 4.37
N MET A 31 12.93 1.53 4.23
CA MET A 31 12.72 2.42 5.37
C MET A 31 11.25 2.85 5.32
N ALA A 32 10.46 2.36 6.29
CA ALA A 32 9.22 3.05 6.64
C ALA A 32 9.61 4.38 7.30
N ALA A 33 9.08 5.50 6.81
CA ALA A 33 9.40 6.81 7.37
C ALA A 33 8.89 6.93 8.82
N PRO A 34 9.62 7.62 9.72
CA PRO A 34 9.37 7.60 11.17
C PRO A 34 8.15 8.39 11.67
N ASN A 35 7.36 9.04 10.78
CA ASN A 35 6.20 9.84 11.17
C ASN A 35 4.93 9.20 10.63
N GLU A 36 4.08 8.69 11.52
CA GLU A 36 2.74 8.25 11.16
C GLU A 36 1.88 9.48 10.84
N GLU A 37 1.44 9.58 9.59
CA GLU A 37 0.49 10.60 9.13
C GLU A 37 -0.93 10.00 9.20
N PHE A 38 -1.91 10.77 9.69
CA PHE A 38 -3.31 10.33 9.77
C PHE A 38 -4.21 11.34 9.07
N VAL A 39 -5.17 10.83 8.29
CA VAL A 39 -6.24 11.62 7.67
C VAL A 39 -7.57 10.96 8.05
N GLY A 40 -8.29 11.60 8.97
CA GLY A 40 -9.43 10.96 9.65
C GLY A 40 -8.97 9.69 10.39
N ASP A 41 -9.70 8.60 10.18
CA ASP A 41 -9.39 7.28 10.78
C ASP A 41 -8.38 6.44 9.96
N MET A 42 -7.88 6.98 8.84
CA MET A 42 -6.96 6.29 7.97
C MET A 42 -5.51 6.68 8.31
N ARG A 43 -4.66 5.68 8.49
CA ARG A 43 -3.21 5.88 8.60
C ARG A 43 -2.57 5.93 7.22
N ILE A 44 -1.69 6.88 7.01
CA ILE A 44 -0.83 6.99 5.83
C ILE A 44 0.55 6.44 6.19
N VAL A 45 1.00 5.45 5.42
CA VAL A 45 2.26 4.74 5.60
C VAL A 45 3.15 5.02 4.40
N ASN A 46 4.18 5.83 4.61
CA ASN A 46 5.18 6.11 3.58
C ASN A 46 6.24 4.99 3.57
N VAL A 47 6.33 4.27 2.46
CA VAL A 47 7.25 3.15 2.26
C VAL A 47 8.28 3.54 1.20
N THR A 48 9.54 3.69 1.60
CA THR A 48 10.63 3.95 0.67
C THR A 48 11.36 2.66 0.33
N VAL A 49 11.50 2.37 -0.96
CA VAL A 49 12.20 1.20 -1.50
C VAL A 49 13.34 1.63 -2.42
N SER A 50 14.46 0.91 -2.43
CA SER A 50 15.60 1.26 -3.29
C SER A 50 15.35 0.97 -4.77
N ASN A 51 14.48 0.01 -5.09
CA ASN A 51 14.11 -0.38 -6.45
C ASN A 51 12.70 -1.02 -6.44
N MET A 52 11.94 -0.83 -7.52
CA MET A 52 10.65 -1.45 -7.80
C MET A 52 10.67 -2.98 -7.67
N ASP A 53 11.81 -3.63 -7.92
CA ASP A 53 11.93 -5.10 -7.80
C ASP A 53 11.64 -5.61 -6.37
N ILE A 54 11.77 -4.75 -5.35
CA ILE A 54 11.34 -5.08 -3.99
C ILE A 54 9.84 -5.32 -3.95
N LEU A 55 9.04 -4.44 -4.55
CA LEU A 55 7.58 -4.56 -4.59
C LEU A 55 7.13 -5.74 -5.47
N LYS A 56 7.84 -6.02 -6.57
CA LYS A 56 7.61 -7.18 -7.44
C LYS A 56 7.73 -8.51 -6.73
N ASN A 57 8.63 -8.61 -5.76
CA ASN A 57 8.92 -9.85 -5.06
C ASN A 57 8.27 -9.90 -3.66
N HIS A 58 7.68 -8.80 -3.19
CA HIS A 58 7.06 -8.73 -1.87
C HIS A 58 5.80 -9.60 -1.80
N GLU A 59 5.75 -10.58 -0.90
CA GLU A 59 4.67 -11.57 -0.82
C GLU A 59 3.27 -10.96 -0.73
N THR A 60 3.13 -9.90 0.06
CA THR A 60 1.84 -9.20 0.23
C THR A 60 1.44 -8.39 -1.00
N PHE A 61 2.38 -7.67 -1.62
CA PHE A 61 2.06 -6.61 -2.57
C PHE A 61 2.13 -7.06 -4.03
N LYS A 62 2.97 -8.06 -4.35
CA LYS A 62 3.22 -8.49 -5.73
C LYS A 62 1.95 -8.81 -6.54
N GLN A 63 0.93 -9.34 -5.87
CA GLN A 63 -0.34 -9.72 -6.51
C GLN A 63 -1.19 -8.51 -6.94
N TYR A 64 -0.96 -7.33 -6.37
CA TYR A 64 -1.80 -6.15 -6.61
C TYR A 64 -1.27 -5.25 -7.71
N PHE A 65 -0.01 -5.39 -8.10
CA PHE A 65 0.62 -4.55 -9.11
C PHE A 65 0.60 -5.24 -10.47
N ASP A 66 0.09 -4.55 -11.49
CA ASP A 66 0.42 -4.87 -12.87
C ASP A 66 1.73 -4.17 -13.26
N PHE A 67 2.83 -4.93 -13.19
CA PHE A 67 4.16 -4.42 -13.50
C PHE A 67 4.43 -4.20 -14.99
N THR A 68 3.47 -4.52 -15.87
CA THR A 68 3.55 -4.17 -17.30
C THR A 68 3.17 -2.71 -17.53
N LEU A 69 2.42 -2.10 -16.61
CA LEU A 69 2.01 -0.71 -16.66
C LEU A 69 3.17 0.20 -16.27
N THR A 70 3.29 1.33 -16.98
CA THR A 70 4.29 2.35 -16.69
C THR A 70 3.70 3.49 -15.88
N GLY A 71 4.53 4.01 -14.96
CA GLY A 71 4.22 5.15 -14.10
C GLY A 71 3.38 4.81 -12.87
N PRO A 72 3.18 5.79 -11.96
CA PRO A 72 2.55 5.55 -10.67
C PRO A 72 1.05 5.35 -10.77
N ARG A 73 0.56 4.30 -10.10
CA ARG A 73 -0.84 3.90 -10.11
C ARG A 73 -1.44 3.83 -8.70
N TYR A 74 -2.76 3.83 -8.61
CA TYR A 74 -3.53 3.56 -7.39
C TYR A 74 -4.55 2.45 -7.62
N ASN A 75 -5.08 1.88 -6.53
CA ASN A 75 -6.18 0.91 -6.60
C ASN A 75 -7.55 1.51 -6.30
N GLY A 76 -8.55 1.10 -7.09
CA GLY A 76 -9.95 1.42 -6.87
C GLY A 76 -10.56 0.56 -5.75
N ASN A 77 -10.55 -0.75 -5.96
CA ASN A 77 -10.97 -1.80 -5.04
C ASN A 77 -9.77 -2.72 -4.66
N ILE A 78 -10.01 -3.75 -3.85
CA ILE A 78 -9.02 -4.82 -3.61
C ILE A 78 -9.33 -5.99 -4.54
N ALA A 79 -8.44 -6.23 -5.49
CA ALA A 79 -8.44 -7.40 -6.38
C ALA A 79 -7.01 -7.67 -6.86
N GLU A 80 -6.77 -8.82 -7.48
CA GLU A 80 -5.50 -9.05 -8.18
C GLU A 80 -5.30 -7.95 -9.26
N PHE A 81 -4.07 -7.47 -9.41
CA PHE A 81 -3.69 -6.36 -10.31
C PHE A 81 -4.40 -5.02 -10.06
N ALA A 82 -5.02 -4.82 -8.90
CA ALA A 82 -5.84 -3.63 -8.66
C ALA A 82 -5.11 -2.27 -8.70
N ILE A 83 -3.79 -2.22 -8.54
CA ILE A 83 -2.98 -0.98 -8.67
C ILE A 83 -2.75 -0.69 -10.16
N MET A 84 -3.79 -0.24 -10.86
CA MET A 84 -3.78 -0.05 -12.31
C MET A 84 -4.20 1.36 -12.77
N TRP A 85 -4.86 2.15 -11.92
CA TRP A 85 -5.38 3.47 -12.32
C TRP A 85 -4.33 4.57 -12.20
N LYS A 86 -4.18 5.39 -13.24
CA LYS A 86 -3.12 6.39 -13.36
C LYS A 86 -3.33 7.55 -12.40
N ILE A 87 -2.29 7.88 -11.63
CA ILE A 87 -2.30 9.05 -10.75
C ILE A 87 -2.02 10.30 -11.60
N LYS A 88 -2.86 11.33 -11.44
CA LYS A 88 -2.72 12.62 -12.10
C LYS A 88 -1.51 13.37 -11.56
N ASN A 89 -0.66 13.89 -12.46
CA ASN A 89 0.51 14.71 -12.13
C ASN A 89 1.33 14.13 -10.95
N PRO A 90 1.82 12.88 -11.05
CA PRO A 90 2.42 12.21 -9.93
C PRO A 90 3.73 12.91 -9.50
N PRO A 91 3.99 13.07 -8.19
CA PRO A 91 5.27 13.56 -7.71
C PRO A 91 6.44 12.72 -8.21
N ARG A 92 7.60 13.36 -8.34
CA ARG A 92 8.83 12.66 -8.70
C ARG A 92 9.12 11.55 -7.69
N TYR A 93 9.54 10.38 -8.19
CA TYR A 93 9.86 9.18 -7.41
C TYR A 93 8.69 8.46 -6.74
N LEU A 94 7.45 8.89 -6.97
CA LEU A 94 6.29 8.09 -6.59
C LEU A 94 6.30 6.79 -7.43
N LEU A 95 6.00 5.66 -6.80
CA LEU A 95 5.88 4.36 -7.47
C LEU A 95 4.43 3.89 -7.54
N GLY A 96 3.64 4.22 -6.53
CA GLY A 96 2.21 3.92 -6.51
C GLY A 96 1.59 4.13 -5.13
N VAL A 97 0.28 3.95 -5.08
CA VAL A 97 -0.53 4.05 -3.87
C VAL A 97 -1.35 2.78 -3.73
N PHE A 98 -1.43 2.24 -2.52
CA PHE A 98 -2.29 1.10 -2.21
C PHE A 98 -3.13 1.39 -0.98
N PHE A 99 -4.44 1.18 -1.11
CA PHE A 99 -5.37 1.21 0.01
C PHE A 99 -5.76 -0.21 0.39
N ASP A 100 -5.69 -0.50 1.69
CA ASP A 100 -5.97 -1.83 2.23
C ASP A 100 -7.47 -2.18 2.30
N ASN A 101 -8.34 -1.24 1.96
CA ASN A 101 -9.78 -1.42 1.83
C ASN A 101 -10.46 -0.22 1.12
N GLY A 102 -11.78 -0.28 1.06
CA GLY A 102 -12.62 0.77 0.52
C GLY A 102 -12.75 0.72 -0.99
N THR A 103 -13.50 1.69 -1.51
CA THR A 103 -13.78 1.84 -2.94
C THR A 103 -13.45 3.26 -3.39
N ARG A 104 -12.86 3.36 -4.58
CA ARG A 104 -12.58 4.61 -5.29
C ARG A 104 -13.02 4.46 -6.73
N ASP A 105 -13.11 5.60 -7.42
CA ASP A 105 -13.44 5.60 -8.84
C ASP A 105 -12.31 4.94 -9.64
N ASP A 106 -12.69 4.08 -10.55
CA ASP A 106 -11.82 3.31 -11.43
C ASP A 106 -11.44 4.15 -12.67
N GLU A 107 -10.66 5.23 -12.48
CA GLU A 107 -10.43 6.23 -13.53
C GLU A 107 -8.98 6.75 -13.57
N ASP A 108 -8.39 6.72 -14.77
CA ASP A 108 -7.06 7.26 -15.05
C ASP A 108 -7.03 8.80 -14.98
N ASP A 109 -5.93 9.36 -14.46
CA ASP A 109 -5.64 10.80 -14.44
C ASP A 109 -6.71 11.67 -13.73
N LYS A 110 -7.57 11.05 -12.92
CA LYS A 110 -8.61 11.73 -12.14
C LYS A 110 -8.06 12.42 -10.90
N TYR A 111 -7.30 11.67 -10.09
CA TYR A 111 -6.85 12.11 -8.76
C TYR A 111 -5.34 12.33 -8.69
N MET A 112 -4.94 13.42 -8.07
CA MET A 112 -3.57 13.67 -7.59
C MET A 112 -3.33 12.93 -6.27
N LEU A 113 -2.06 12.77 -5.87
CA LEU A 113 -1.70 12.11 -4.61
C LEU A 113 -2.38 12.75 -3.38
N GLU A 114 -2.41 14.08 -3.30
CA GLU A 114 -3.03 14.78 -2.16
C GLU A 114 -4.55 14.59 -2.10
N GLU A 115 -5.21 14.41 -3.25
CA GLU A 115 -6.64 14.08 -3.28
C GLU A 115 -6.87 12.64 -2.81
N LEU A 116 -6.04 11.70 -3.25
CA LEU A 116 -6.09 10.30 -2.80
C LEU A 116 -5.91 10.17 -1.28
N LYS A 117 -5.06 11.00 -0.65
CA LYS A 117 -4.90 11.02 0.81
C LYS A 117 -6.19 11.32 1.57
N GLN A 118 -7.11 12.07 0.96
CA GLN A 118 -8.42 12.39 1.54
C GLN A 118 -9.48 11.30 1.29
N MET A 119 -9.18 10.29 0.47
CA MET A 119 -10.12 9.26 0.04
C MET A 119 -9.98 7.97 0.85
N GLY A 120 -10.13 8.05 2.18
CA GLY A 120 -10.08 6.87 3.04
C GLY A 120 -11.14 5.83 2.68
N ASN A 121 -12.41 6.24 2.54
CA ASN A 121 -13.53 5.41 2.06
C ASN A 121 -13.60 3.99 2.64
N GLY A 122 -13.25 3.81 3.92
CA GLY A 122 -13.25 2.51 4.61
C GLY A 122 -11.87 1.83 4.72
N ALA A 123 -10.83 2.35 4.07
CA ALA A 123 -9.44 1.94 4.29
C ALA A 123 -8.97 2.29 5.70
N LYS A 124 -8.18 1.40 6.30
CA LYS A 124 -7.47 1.67 7.55
C LYS A 124 -6.03 2.13 7.29
N ASN A 125 -5.44 1.68 6.20
CA ASN A 125 -4.11 2.09 5.77
C ASN A 125 -4.08 2.48 4.29
N MET A 126 -3.41 3.60 4.02
CA MET A 126 -2.94 4.00 2.70
C MET A 126 -1.42 3.87 2.68
N TYR A 127 -0.90 3.01 1.83
CA TYR A 127 0.53 2.84 1.60
C TYR A 127 0.94 3.69 0.40
N ILE A 128 1.94 4.54 0.59
CA ILE A 128 2.52 5.36 -0.47
C ILE A 128 3.94 4.84 -0.71
N PHE A 129 4.17 4.32 -1.91
CA PHE A 129 5.45 3.73 -2.27
C PHE A 129 6.33 4.75 -2.98
N TRP A 130 7.55 4.93 -2.48
CA TRP A 130 8.54 5.87 -2.98
C TRP A 130 9.81 5.15 -3.40
N GLN A 131 10.44 5.61 -4.48
CA GLN A 131 11.80 5.22 -4.83
C GLN A 131 12.81 6.05 -4.04
N ALA A 132 13.77 5.38 -3.39
CA ALA A 132 14.90 6.04 -2.74
C ALA A 132 15.77 6.77 -3.78
N ILE A 133 16.36 7.90 -3.37
CA ILE A 133 17.29 8.70 -4.18
C ILE A 133 18.73 8.26 -3.89
#